data_AF-A0A285NKW4-F1
#
_entry.id   AF-A0A285NKW4-F1
#
_cell.length_a   1.000
_cell.length_b   1.000
_cell.length_c   1.000
_cell.angle_alpha   90.00
_cell.angle_beta   90.00
_cell.angle_gamma   90.00
#
_symmetry.space_group_name_H-M   'P 1'
#
loop_
_entity.id
_entity.type
_entity.pdbx_description
1 polymer ?
#
loop_
_entity_poly.entity_id
_entity_poly.type
_entity_poly.pdbx_seq_one_letter_code
_entity_poly.pdbx_strand_id
1 'polypeptide(L)' 'MKKLGFALAVLGIFYLSYGGEKVNLNTIKDKKMIKCLSKYIKEHRTHVTMIINKNGERELHIPEEYVEYCKKKTKN' A
#
# COMPACT_ATOMS: atom_id res chain seq x y z
N MET A 1 -22.81 -23.33 -38.45
CA MET A 1 -23.43 -22.94 -37.16
C MET A 1 -22.33 -22.76 -36.14
N LYS A 2 -22.10 -21.49 -35.75
CA LYS A 2 -21.02 -21.06 -34.86
C LYS A 2 -21.29 -21.57 -33.44
N LYS A 3 -20.45 -22.48 -32.93
CA LYS A 3 -20.39 -22.77 -31.50
C LYS A 3 -19.66 -21.60 -30.85
N LEU A 4 -20.43 -20.63 -30.36
CA LEU A 4 -19.96 -19.59 -29.45
C LEU A 4 -19.51 -20.27 -28.16
N GLY A 5 -18.21 -20.56 -28.09
CA GLY A 5 -17.56 -21.03 -26.88
C GLY A 5 -17.68 -19.95 -25.82
N PHE A 6 -18.43 -20.28 -24.77
CA PHE A 6 -18.68 -19.48 -23.58
C PHE A 6 -17.39 -18.84 -23.05
N ALA A 7 -17.29 -17.52 -23.18
CA ALA A 7 -16.41 -16.72 -22.35
C ALA A 7 -16.99 -16.68 -20.94
N LEU A 8 -16.70 -17.70 -20.12
CA LEU A 8 -16.87 -17.57 -18.68
C LEU A 8 -15.78 -16.62 -18.19
N ALA A 9 -16.15 -15.36 -18.02
CA ALA A 9 -15.37 -14.37 -17.32
C ALA A 9 -15.10 -14.87 -15.89
N VAL A 10 -13.88 -15.34 -15.65
CA VAL A 10 -13.32 -15.59 -14.33
C VAL A 10 -13.02 -14.22 -13.70
N LEU A 11 -14.08 -13.49 -13.35
CA LEU A 11 -14.07 -12.13 -12.78
C LEU A 11 -14.31 -12.14 -11.26
N GLY A 12 -13.82 -13.13 -10.50
CA GLY A 12 -14.31 -13.26 -9.12
C GLY A 12 -13.52 -14.02 -8.06
N ILE A 13 -12.21 -14.29 -8.20
CA ILE A 13 -11.52 -15.18 -7.21
C ILE A 13 -10.20 -14.65 -6.62
N PHE A 14 -9.82 -13.37 -6.77
CA PHE A 14 -8.58 -12.88 -6.08
C PHE A 14 -8.68 -11.50 -5.41
N TYR A 15 -9.88 -11.03 -5.07
CA TYR A 15 -10.06 -9.84 -4.20
C TYR A 15 -10.12 -10.19 -2.69
N LEU A 16 -9.53 -11.34 -2.32
CA LEU A 16 -9.63 -11.97 -0.99
C LEU A 16 -8.26 -12.15 -0.31
N SER A 17 -7.32 -11.29 -0.65
CA SER A 17 -6.13 -11.04 0.18
C SER A 17 -6.01 -9.53 0.34
N TYR A 18 -6.84 -9.00 1.25
CA TYR A 18 -6.83 -7.62 1.74
C TYR A 18 -5.55 -7.35 2.57
N GLY A 19 -4.40 -7.69 2.00
CA GLY A 19 -3.07 -7.39 2.48
C GLY A 19 -2.37 -6.65 1.36
N GLY A 20 -2.79 -5.39 1.14
CA GLY A 20 -2.16 -4.52 0.15
C GLY A 20 -0.65 -4.46 0.36
N GLU A 21 0.10 -4.18 -0.71
CA GLU A 21 1.55 -4.05 -0.64
C GLU A 21 1.94 -3.06 0.47
N LYS A 22 2.96 -3.45 1.24
CA LYS A 22 3.49 -2.64 2.34
C LYS A 22 4.81 -2.05 1.91
N VAL A 23 4.98 -0.77 2.18
CA VAL A 23 6.19 0.00 1.86
C VAL A 23 6.96 0.25 3.14
N ASN A 24 8.27 -0.01 3.09
CA ASN A 24 9.18 0.33 4.19
C ASN A 24 9.35 1.85 4.25
N LEU A 25 8.93 2.47 5.36
CA LEU A 25 9.03 3.91 5.60
C LEU A 25 10.48 4.43 5.53
N ASN A 26 11.49 3.60 5.84
CA ASN A 26 12.90 3.99 5.77
C ASN A 26 13.36 4.28 4.33
N THR A 27 12.63 3.79 3.32
CA THR A 27 12.92 4.07 1.90
C THR A 27 12.42 5.45 1.46
N ILE A 28 11.53 6.08 2.23
CA ILE A 28 10.95 7.37 1.92
C ILE A 28 11.85 8.48 2.45
N LYS A 29 12.61 9.13 1.55
CA LYS A 29 13.54 10.21 1.90
C LYS A 29 12.96 11.63 1.73
N ASP A 30 11.82 11.75 1.04
CA ASP A 30 11.22 13.05 0.76
C ASP A 30 10.53 13.64 2.01
N LYS A 31 10.98 14.82 2.45
CA LYS A 31 10.45 15.50 3.65
C LYS A 31 8.96 15.87 3.53
N LYS A 32 8.48 16.25 2.35
CA LYS A 32 7.06 16.60 2.13
C LYS A 32 6.19 15.34 2.24
N MET A 33 6.66 14.22 1.69
CA MET A 33 6.00 12.93 1.77
C MET A 33 5.94 12.43 3.21
N ILE A 34 7.05 12.50 3.96
CA ILE A 34 7.09 12.15 5.40
C ILE A 34 6.07 13.00 6.18
N LYS A 35 6.01 14.32 5.93
CA LYS A 35 5.06 15.21 6.61
C LYS A 35 3.61 14.85 6.29
N CYS A 36 3.31 14.53 5.03
CA CYS A 36 1.99 14.10 4.62
C CYS A 36 1.58 12.78 5.30
N LEU A 37 2.47 11.78 5.29
CA LEU A 37 2.22 10.48 5.91
C LEU A 37 2.03 10.59 7.42
N SER A 38 2.86 11.38 8.10
CA SER A 38 2.73 11.65 9.54
C SER A 38 1.37 12.26 9.89
N LYS A 39 0.90 13.21 9.06
CA LYS A 39 -0.44 13.81 9.21
C LYS A 39 -1.54 12.77 8.99
N TYR A 40 -1.43 11.99 7.92
CA TYR A 40 -2.40 10.95 7.59
C TYR A 40 -2.53 9.91 8.71
N ILE A 41 -1.41 9.36 9.20
CA ILE A 41 -1.38 8.39 10.30
C ILE A 41 -2.07 8.95 11.55
N LYS A 42 -1.81 10.23 11.88
CA LYS A 42 -2.41 10.89 13.04
C LYS A 42 -3.92 11.10 12.89
N GLU A 43 -4.38 11.52 11.71
CA GLU A 43 -5.79 11.81 11.43
C GLU A 43 -6.62 10.53 11.35
N HIS A 44 -6.09 9.49 10.68
CA HIS A 44 -6.81 8.25 10.42
C HIS A 44 -6.54 7.14 11.45
N ARG A 45 -5.73 7.42 12.49
CA ARG A 45 -5.28 6.47 13.52
C ARG A 45 -4.74 5.18 12.91
N THR A 46 -4.00 5.32 11.82
CA THR A 46 -3.59 4.18 11.02
C THR A 46 -2.46 3.39 11.68
N HIS A 47 -2.51 2.07 11.58
CA HIS A 47 -1.47 1.20 12.12
C HIS A 47 -0.26 1.15 11.19
N VAL A 48 0.91 1.51 11.73
CA VAL A 48 2.21 1.23 11.13
C VAL A 48 2.68 -0.13 11.65
N THR A 49 3.04 -1.04 10.74
CA THR A 49 3.55 -2.36 11.12
C THR A 49 5.05 -2.25 11.42
N MET A 50 5.50 -2.71 12.57
CA MET A 50 6.94 -2.89 12.84
C MET A 50 7.32 -4.35 12.58
N ILE A 51 8.37 -4.57 11.78
CA ILE A 51 8.89 -5.89 11.44
C ILE A 51 10.39 -5.91 11.77
N ILE A 52 10.90 -7.04 12.25
CA ILE A 52 12.34 -7.26 12.41
C ILE A 52 12.82 -8.00 11.15
N ASN A 53 13.75 -7.39 10.41
CA ASN A 53 14.26 -7.99 9.19
C ASN A 53 15.26 -9.12 9.49
N LYS A 54 15.72 -9.82 8.44
CA LYS A 54 16.70 -10.92 8.56
C LYS A 54 18.05 -10.51 9.18
N ASN A 55 18.35 -9.21 9.21
CA ASN A 55 19.55 -8.65 9.81
C ASN A 55 19.33 -8.25 11.29
N GLY A 56 18.13 -8.45 11.85
CA GLY A 56 17.77 -8.02 13.20
C GLY A 56 17.40 -6.54 13.32
N GLU A 57 17.30 -5.83 12.20
CA GLU A 57 16.96 -4.40 12.19
C GLU A 57 15.45 -4.19 12.22
N ARG A 58 15.01 -3.13 12.89
CA ARG A 58 13.60 -2.74 12.95
C ARG A 58 13.23 -1.95 11.71
N GLU A 59 12.26 -2.45 10.96
CA GLU A 59 11.68 -1.78 9.80
C GLU A 59 10.23 -1.40 10.08
N LEU A 60 9.87 -0.17 9.71
CA LEU A 60 8.50 0.31 9.80
C LEU A 60 7.86 0.23 8.42
N HIS A 61 6.71 -0.43 8.34
CA HIS A 61 5.99 -0.72 7.12
C HIS A 61 4.61 -0.09 7.16
N ILE A 62 4.23 0.55 6.07
CA ILE A 62 2.93 1.20 5.91
C ILE A 62 2.23 0.71 4.64
N PRO A 63 0.90 0.59 4.62
CA PRO A 63 0.16 0.31 3.38
C PRO A 63 0.51 1.30 2.26
N GLU A 64 0.75 0.78 1.07
CA GLU A 64 1.14 1.60 -0.10
C GLU A 64 0.08 2.64 -0.47
N GLU A 65 -1.20 2.35 -0.23
CA GLU A 65 -2.32 3.27 -0.48
C GLU A 65 -2.12 4.67 0.13
N TYR A 66 -1.48 4.76 1.31
CA TYR A 66 -1.21 6.06 1.95
C TYR A 66 -0.03 6.78 1.29
N VAL A 67 0.95 6.01 0.81
CA VAL A 67 2.05 6.55 0.02
C VAL A 67 1.53 7.11 -1.30
N GLU A 68 0.63 6.39 -1.98
CA GLU A 68 -0.01 6.88 -3.20
C GLU A 68 -0.85 8.14 -2.97
N TYR A 69 -1.66 8.15 -1.91
CA TYR A 69 -2.43 9.33 -1.51
C TYR A 69 -1.50 10.55 -1.34
N CYS A 70 -0.42 10.39 -0.59
CA CYS A 70 0.52 11.47 -0.34
C CYS A 70 1.30 11.89 -1.60
N LYS A 71 1.71 10.94 -2.45
CA LYS A 71 2.34 11.23 -3.75
C LYS A 71 1.45 12.13 -4.62
N LYS A 72 0.16 11.83 -4.72
CA LYS A 72 -0.82 12.65 -5.46
C LYS A 72 -0.92 14.06 -4.86
N LYS A 73 -0.97 14.15 -3.53
CA LYS A 73 -1.10 15.43 -2.81
C LYS A 73 0.14 16.32 -2.87
N THR A 74 1.34 15.74 -3.03
CA THR A 74 2.60 16.48 -3.11
C THR A 74 3.03 16.86 -4.53
N LYS A 75 2.42 16.25 -5.57
CA LYS A 75 2.67 16.56 -6.98
C LYS A 75 1.82 17.73 -7.49
N ASN A 76 0.66 17.97 -6.86
CA ASN A 76 -0.10 19.22 -7.00
C ASN A 76 0.49 20.30 -6.09
#